data_AF-A0A2K9A7U8-F1
#
_entry.id   AF-A0A2K9A7U8-F1
#
_cell.length_a   1.000
_cell.length_b   1.000
_cell.length_c   1.000
_cell.angle_alpha   90.00
_cell.angle_beta   90.00
_cell.angle_gamma   90.00
#
_symmetry.space_group_name_H-M   'P 1'
#
loop_
_entity.id
_entity.type
_entity.pdbx_description
1 polymer ?
#
loop_
_entity_poly.entity_id
_entity_poly.type
_entity_poly.pdbx_seq_one_letter_code
_entity_poly.pdbx_strand_id
1 'polypeptide(L)'
;MNVYVIETHLLDGDQDIAVFDKKPKAERYVESHELHGKPEVVKVPVRGYQSNPDEVYTASNYDAARDIQFFEGVYGNQKEAEIAAGPNGLVLHRSIRH
;
A
#
# COMPACT_ATOMS: atom_id res chain seq x y z
N MET A 1 8.98 11.56 2.29
CA MET A 1 7.58 11.92 2.64
C MET A 1 6.97 10.76 3.42
N ASN A 2 5.92 10.98 4.22
CA ASN A 2 5.12 9.88 4.78
C ASN A 2 3.71 9.94 4.21
N VAL A 3 3.12 8.76 3.98
CA VAL A 3 1.71 8.58 3.60
C VAL A 3 1.00 7.71 4.61
N TYR A 4 -0.32 7.67 4.53
CA TYR A 4 -1.18 6.81 5.31
C TYR A 4 -1.82 5.78 4.39
N VAL A 5 -1.42 4.52 4.54
CA VAL A 5 -1.94 3.40 3.77
C VAL A 5 -3.07 2.75 4.58
N ILE A 6 -4.16 2.43 3.91
CA ILE A 6 -5.16 1.54 4.46
C ILE A 6 -4.76 0.13 4.07
N GLU A 7 -4.37 -0.66 5.05
CA GLU A 7 -4.04 -2.08 4.88
C GLU A 7 -5.20 -2.91 5.42
N THR A 8 -5.47 -4.06 4.82
CA THR A 8 -6.41 -5.03 5.39
C THR A 8 -5.77 -6.39 5.51
N HIS A 9 -6.04 -7.02 6.65
CA HIS A 9 -5.61 -8.37 6.98
C HIS A 9 -6.60 -9.35 6.38
N LEU A 10 -6.16 -10.11 5.37
CA LEU A 10 -6.94 -11.17 4.72
C LEU A 10 -6.15 -12.48 4.80
N LEU A 11 -6.78 -13.51 5.41
CA LEU A 11 -6.10 -14.75 5.78
C LEU A 11 -4.87 -14.45 6.67
N ASP A 12 -3.68 -14.90 6.28
CA ASP A 12 -2.42 -14.61 6.97
C ASP A 12 -1.60 -13.50 6.27
N GLY A 13 -2.19 -12.74 5.34
CA GLY A 13 -1.51 -11.71 4.56
C GLY A 13 -2.08 -10.31 4.69
N ASP A 14 -1.31 -9.37 4.17
CA ASP A 14 -1.55 -7.93 4.24
C ASP A 14 -1.72 -7.36 2.83
N GLN A 15 -2.81 -6.64 2.60
CA GLN A 15 -3.10 -6.01 1.31
C GLN A 15 -3.39 -4.52 1.45
N ASP A 16 -2.77 -3.70 0.61
CA ASP A 16 -3.07 -2.27 0.54
C ASP A 16 -4.37 -2.00 -0.24
N ILE A 17 -5.20 -1.11 0.30
CA ILE A 17 -6.48 -0.70 -0.29
C ILE A 17 -6.34 0.67 -0.95
N ALA A 18 -5.84 1.65 -0.20
CA ALA A 18 -5.76 3.05 -0.63
C ALA A 18 -4.66 3.81 0.12
N VAL A 19 -4.20 4.92 -0.46
CA VAL A 19 -3.12 5.77 0.08
C VAL A 19 -3.62 7.21 0.25
N PHE A 20 -3.32 7.82 1.38
CA PHE A 20 -3.71 9.18 1.76
C PHE A 20 -2.52 10.01 2.25
N ASP A 21 -2.60 11.33 2.09
CA ASP A 21 -1.60 12.26 2.64
C ASP A 21 -1.77 12.51 4.15
N LYS A 22 -2.99 12.30 4.67
CA LYS A 22 -3.39 12.64 6.04
C LYS A 22 -4.18 11.52 6.72
N LYS A 23 -3.82 11.23 7.98
CA LYS A 23 -4.46 10.20 8.81
C LYS A 23 -5.98 10.35 8.91
N PRO A 24 -6.54 11.54 9.24
CA PRO A 24 -7.99 11.66 9.45
C PRO A 24 -8.81 11.35 8.19
N LYS A 25 -8.22 11.51 7.00
CA LYS A 25 -8.89 11.18 5.74
C LYS A 25 -8.91 9.67 5.49
N ALA A 26 -7.82 8.99 5.78
CA ALA A 26 -7.77 7.52 5.76
C ALA A 26 -8.75 6.92 6.77
N GLU A 27 -8.76 7.42 8.02
CA GLU A 27 -9.70 6.97 9.06
C GLU A 27 -11.17 7.16 8.62
N ARG A 28 -11.51 8.35 8.11
CA ARG A 28 -12.86 8.61 7.57
C ARG A 28 -13.21 7.70 6.40
N TYR A 29 -12.26 7.33 5.56
CA TYR A 29 -12.49 6.38 4.48
C TYR A 29 -12.87 5.00 5.02
N VAL A 30 -12.12 4.51 6.02
CA VAL A 30 -12.44 3.23 6.70
C VAL A 30 -13.83 3.27 7.34
N GLU A 31 -14.21 4.38 8.00
CA GLU A 31 -15.52 4.53 8.63
C GLU A 31 -16.68 4.60 7.63
N SER A 32 -16.44 5.06 6.41
CA SER A 32 -17.49 5.32 5.41
C SER A 32 -17.65 4.24 4.35
N HIS A 33 -16.78 3.22 4.34
CA HIS A 33 -16.79 2.16 3.35
C HIS A 33 -16.89 0.79 4.03
N GLU A 34 -17.73 -0.08 3.48
CA GLU A 34 -17.72 -1.50 3.85
C GLU A 34 -16.50 -2.17 3.22
N LEU A 35 -15.40 -2.24 3.97
CA LEU A 35 -14.17 -2.89 3.56
C LEU A 35 -14.14 -4.34 4.05
N HIS A 36 -13.65 -5.26 3.22
CA HIS A 36 -13.44 -6.64 3.61
C HIS A 36 -12.21 -6.79 4.52
N GLY A 37 -12.26 -7.74 5.45
CA GLY A 37 -11.17 -8.04 6.39
C GLY A 37 -11.17 -7.13 7.62
N LYS A 38 -9.97 -6.86 8.15
CA LYS A 38 -9.76 -5.95 9.29
C LYS A 38 -8.92 -4.77 8.81
N PRO A 39 -9.55 -3.70 8.28
CA PRO A 39 -8.80 -2.56 7.77
C PRO A 39 -8.14 -1.79 8.91
N GLU A 40 -6.90 -1.35 8.69
CA GLU A 40 -6.17 -0.46 9.58
C GLU A 40 -5.45 0.65 8.80
N VAL A 41 -5.18 1.77 9.49
CA VAL A 41 -4.48 2.91 8.90
C VAL A 41 -3.04 2.91 9.41
N VAL A 42 -2.10 2.63 8.50
CA VAL A 42 -0.67 2.54 8.81
C VAL A 42 0.05 3.75 8.21
N LYS A 43 0.95 4.36 8.99
CA LYS A 43 1.81 5.45 8.50
C LYS A 43 3.08 4.85 7.90
N VAL A 44 3.31 5.07 6.61
CA VAL A 44 4.41 4.47 5.85
C VAL A 44 5.29 5.55 5.22
N PRO A 45 6.63 5.49 5.38
CA PRO A 45 7.52 6.37 4.64
C PRO A 45 7.58 5.97 3.17
N VAL A 46 7.45 6.96 2.27
CA VAL A 46 7.68 6.75 0.84
C VAL A 46 9.18 6.62 0.60
N ARG A 47 9.60 5.47 0.08
CA ARG A 47 11.00 5.14 -0.24
C ARG A 47 11.36 5.57 -1.66
N GLY A 48 12.62 5.92 -1.89
CA GLY A 48 13.11 6.27 -3.23
C GLY A 48 12.83 7.72 -3.65
N TYR A 49 13.36 8.07 -4.82
CA TYR A 49 13.03 9.33 -5.48
C TYR A 49 11.61 9.29 -6.03
N GLN A 50 10.88 10.37 -5.80
CA GLN A 50 9.49 10.55 -6.23
C GLN A 50 9.44 11.75 -7.19
N SER A 51 9.15 11.50 -8.46
CA SER A 51 9.05 12.56 -9.47
C SER A 51 7.73 13.33 -9.40
N ASN A 52 6.63 12.65 -9.04
CA ASN A 52 5.31 13.24 -8.85
C ASN A 52 4.88 13.07 -7.38
N PRO A 53 4.73 14.16 -6.60
CA PRO A 53 4.39 14.07 -5.18
C PRO A 53 2.99 13.48 -4.92
N ASP A 54 2.09 13.48 -5.90
CA ASP A 54 0.70 13.02 -5.75
C ASP A 54 0.51 11.55 -6.16
N GLU A 55 1.59 10.87 -6.53
CA GLU A 55 1.58 9.47 -6.99
C GLU A 55 2.67 8.65 -6.33
N VAL A 56 2.35 7.39 -6.03
CA VAL A 56 3.27 6.41 -5.47
C VAL A 56 3.02 5.03 -6.07
N TYR A 57 3.93 4.11 -5.78
CA TYR A 57 3.81 2.69 -6.10
C TYR A 57 3.79 1.89 -4.81
N THR A 58 2.79 1.04 -4.63
CA THR A 58 2.78 0.05 -3.55
C THR A 58 3.36 -1.26 -4.05
N ALA A 59 4.13 -1.94 -3.22
CA ALA A 59 4.72 -3.23 -3.52
C ALA A 59 4.23 -4.25 -2.50
N SER A 60 3.91 -5.45 -2.99
CA SER A 60 3.57 -6.60 -2.16
C SER A 60 4.30 -7.83 -2.66
N ASN A 61 4.92 -8.59 -1.76
CA ASN A 61 5.46 -9.91 -2.06
C ASN A 61 4.32 -10.93 -2.15
N TYR A 62 4.57 -12.04 -2.84
CA TYR A 62 3.58 -13.10 -3.01
C TYR A 62 4.19 -14.47 -2.66
N ASP A 63 3.58 -15.15 -1.70
CA ASP A 63 3.88 -16.54 -1.36
C ASP A 63 2.94 -17.46 -2.14
N ALA A 64 3.45 -17.99 -3.25
CA ALA A 64 2.71 -18.90 -4.12
C ALA A 64 2.35 -20.25 -3.47
N ALA A 65 3.07 -20.67 -2.41
CA ALA A 65 2.75 -21.93 -1.75
C ALA A 65 1.50 -21.82 -0.88
N ARG A 66 1.18 -20.60 -0.43
CA ARG A 66 0.02 -20.30 0.44
C ARG A 66 -1.07 -19.51 -0.27
N ASP A 67 -0.79 -18.98 -1.46
CA ASP A 67 -1.65 -18.03 -2.20
C ASP A 67 -1.93 -16.77 -1.37
N ILE A 68 -0.87 -16.19 -0.80
CA ILE A 68 -0.95 -15.04 0.13
C ILE A 68 -0.04 -13.90 -0.35
N GLN A 69 -0.55 -12.67 -0.27
CA GLN A 69 0.22 -11.45 -0.50
C GLN A 69 0.63 -10.80 0.82
N PHE A 70 1.82 -10.20 0.84
CA PHE A 70 2.37 -9.47 1.96
C PHE A 70 2.77 -8.07 1.51
N PHE A 71 2.15 -7.05 2.09
CA PHE A 71 2.49 -5.66 1.79
C PHE A 71 3.91 -5.33 2.25
N GLU A 72 4.74 -4.82 1.35
CA GLU A 72 6.17 -4.52 1.58
C GLU A 72 6.45 -3.03 1.80
N GLY A 73 5.60 -2.17 1.25
CA GLY A 73 5.68 -0.72 1.47
C GLY A 73 5.33 0.15 0.26
N VAL A 74 5.69 1.43 0.37
CA VAL A 74 5.38 2.49 -0.59
C VAL A 74 6.66 3.10 -1.17
N TYR A 75 6.69 3.29 -2.48
CA TYR A 75 7.84 3.73 -3.25
C TYR A 75 7.48 4.90 -4.17
N GLY A 76 8.42 5.81 -4.37
CA GLY A 76 8.27 6.98 -5.23
C GLY A 76 8.43 6.68 -6.72
N ASN A 77 8.93 5.51 -7.07
CA ASN A 77 9.12 5.07 -8.45
C ASN A 77 8.85 3.56 -8.61
N GLN A 78 8.43 3.19 -9.82
CA GLN A 78 8.05 1.82 -10.16
C GLN A 78 9.20 0.82 -10.04
N LYS A 79 10.40 1.20 -10.49
CA LYS A 79 11.56 0.29 -10.53
C LYS A 79 11.94 -0.22 -9.13
N GLU A 80 11.98 0.66 -8.14
CA GLU A 80 12.27 0.25 -6.77
C GLU A 80 11.14 -0.60 -6.16
N ALA A 81 9.89 -0.30 -6.51
CA ALA A 81 8.74 -1.12 -6.10
C ALA A 81 8.83 -2.55 -6.69
N GLU A 82 9.20 -2.68 -7.96
CA GLU A 82 9.39 -3.98 -8.62
C GLU A 82 10.53 -4.79 -7.99
N ILE A 83 11.64 -4.13 -7.64
CA ILE A 83 12.75 -4.78 -6.93
C ILE A 83 12.28 -5.28 -5.56
N ALA A 84 11.47 -4.50 -4.85
CA ALA A 84 10.95 -4.87 -3.54
C ALA A 84 9.92 -6.00 -3.59
N ALA A 85 9.01 -5.97 -4.58
CA ALA A 85 7.97 -7.00 -4.79
C ALA A 85 8.56 -8.34 -5.28
N GLY A 86 9.74 -8.31 -5.91
CA GLY A 86 10.37 -9.50 -6.45
C GLY A 86 9.60 -10.12 -7.63
N PRO A 87 10.02 -11.30 -8.11
CA PRO A 87 9.62 -11.84 -9.42
C PRO A 87 8.14 -12.22 -9.55
N ASN A 88 7.44 -12.47 -8.44
CA ASN A 88 6.01 -12.81 -8.44
C ASN A 88 5.17 -11.81 -7.63
N GLY A 89 5.78 -10.73 -7.13
CA GLY A 89 5.05 -9.76 -6.35
C GLY A 89 4.19 -8.84 -7.20
N LEU A 90 3.32 -8.11 -6.51
CA LEU A 90 2.40 -7.16 -7.11
C LEU A 90 2.93 -5.74 -6.89
N VAL A 91 2.95 -4.96 -7.97
CA VAL A 91 3.19 -3.53 -7.91
C VAL A 91 1.95 -2.81 -8.41
N LEU A 92 1.42 -1.88 -7.60
CA LEU A 92 0.26 -1.08 -7.96
C LEU A 92 0.64 0.39 -8.01
N HIS A 93 0.30 1.06 -9.10
CA HIS A 93 0.36 2.52 -9.18
C HIS A 93 -0.85 3.11 -8.43
N ARG A 94 -0.59 4.04 -7.52
CA ARG A 94 -1.60 4.62 -6.62
C ARG A 94 -1.50 6.14 -6.63
N SER A 95 -2.64 6.80 -6.81
CA SER A 95 -2.76 8.22 -6.48
C SER A 95 -2.86 8.40 -4.97
N ILE A 96 -2.18 9.42 -4.44
CA ILE A 96 -2.34 9.85 -3.06
C ILE A 96 -3.62 10.68 -2.97
N ARG A 97 -4.51 10.29 -2.06
CA ARG A 97 -5.77 11.00 -1.84
C ARG A 97 -5.56 12.12 -0.83
N HIS A 98 -5.85 13.35 -1.25
CA HIS A 98 -5.58 14.59 -0.50
C HIS A 98 -6.69 15.05 0.41
#